data_AF-A0A1Y1ZQX5-F1
#
_entry.id   AF-A0A1Y1ZQX5-F1
#
_cell.length_a   1.000
_cell.length_b   1.000
_cell.length_c   1.000
_cell.angle_alpha   90.00
_cell.angle_beta   90.00
_cell.angle_gamma   90.00
#
_symmetry.space_group_name_H-M   'P 1'
#
loop_
_entity.id
_entity.type
_entity.pdbx_description
1 polymer ?
#
loop_
_entity_poly.entity_id
_entity_poly.type
_entity_poly.pdbx_seq_one_letter_code
_entity_poly.pdbx_strand_id
1 'polypeptide(L)'
;MKSLLFGLVASLAVPASSTFVVQCYSRLFDQRADPVVDPGAASGHVHTISGGNGFNFSMTYAQARASQCSTCNIKQDLSNYWSPKLYFRAQNGSFLSVPIIGDNDGGNLGGMAIYYLTRGGPKNDKLRAFPPEFRMVAGDSMKRVATDDFAGRAVSHKCVGGSGPDTKGLPTQKCDQIRVQVTFPSCWDGKNKDSKNHKDHVSYPKNGNYDGGECPSTHPVHLVTLFYEVYYDTKGFKNMWYGNQQPFVFANGDATGYGYHGDFVNGWDEKVLQTALDNCVDGTPNCPAQTFGQFRSQAEAQACKLPSMINEPVSGVLSALPGCNPVTNGPAPASPQANCLAPKISMASPQSMGYVDVTKSKSWKYIGCGKDDAGKRTLNGPQTSGNSMTVEKCIDFCKSKNTQYAGLEYSGECYCGNSVAADRAPVKGSVGNCLMKCNGNKDQVCGGAAAISLYQACSGGACSNVVKRESRRLAALEVAGANKARLE
;
A
#
# COMPACT_ATOMS: atom_id res chain seq x y z
N MET A 1 -14.27 30.54 12.48
CA MET A 1 -14.39 29.59 13.60
C MET A 1 -13.47 28.42 13.32
N LYS A 2 -12.55 28.11 14.25
CA LYS A 2 -11.52 27.07 14.10
C LYS A 2 -12.19 25.69 14.21
N SER A 3 -12.15 24.89 13.14
CA SER A 3 -12.57 23.49 13.18
C SER A 3 -11.51 22.66 13.92
N LEU A 4 -11.83 22.24 15.14
CA LEU A 4 -11.08 21.22 15.86
C LEU A 4 -11.37 19.86 15.22
N LEU A 5 -10.39 19.26 14.55
CA LEU A 5 -10.39 17.83 14.27
C LEU A 5 -10.27 17.08 15.61
N PHE A 6 -11.39 16.52 16.08
CA PHE A 6 -11.34 15.50 17.12
C PHE A 6 -10.82 14.20 16.49
N GLY A 7 -9.59 13.83 16.85
CA GLY A 7 -9.08 12.48 16.63
C GLY A 7 -9.99 11.48 17.34
N LEU A 8 -10.42 10.46 16.59
CA LEU A 8 -11.26 9.39 17.08
C LEU A 8 -10.45 8.53 18.06
N VAL A 9 -10.64 8.73 19.37
CA VAL A 9 -10.20 7.77 20.38
C VAL A 9 -11.25 6.67 20.40
N ALA A 10 -10.92 5.53 19.78
CA ALA A 10 -11.74 4.33 19.88
C ALA A 10 -11.72 3.83 21.34
N SER A 11 -12.89 3.74 21.96
CA SER A 11 -13.08 3.14 23.28
C SER A 11 -12.94 1.61 23.19
N LEU A 12 -11.78 1.09 23.60
CA LEU A 12 -11.59 -0.30 23.98
C LEU A 12 -11.36 -0.36 25.49
N ALA A 13 -12.33 -0.89 26.22
CA ALA A 13 -12.20 -1.15 27.66
C ALA A 13 -11.57 -2.53 27.89
N VAL A 14 -10.24 -2.58 27.84
CA VAL A 14 -9.27 -3.38 28.65
C VAL A 14 -7.92 -2.64 28.47
N PRO A 15 -7.11 -2.35 29.50
CA PRO A 15 -5.84 -1.67 29.30
C PRO A 15 -4.90 -2.61 28.53
N ALA A 16 -4.79 -2.41 27.21
CA ALA A 16 -3.87 -3.17 26.39
C ALA A 16 -2.43 -2.72 26.69
N SER A 17 -1.65 -3.73 27.08
CA SER A 17 -0.20 -3.83 27.21
C SER A 17 0.58 -3.07 26.13
N SER A 18 1.83 -2.72 26.41
CA SER A 18 2.70 -1.91 25.54
C SER A 18 2.60 -2.32 24.09
N THR A 19 2.51 -1.29 23.26
CA THR A 19 2.26 -1.42 21.84
C THR A 19 2.76 -0.13 21.21
N PHE A 20 3.47 -0.23 20.10
CA PHE A 20 3.62 0.91 19.21
C PHE A 20 2.91 0.65 17.90
N VAL A 21 2.35 1.72 17.33
CA VAL A 21 1.58 1.65 16.10
C VAL A 21 2.38 2.29 14.98
N VAL A 22 2.68 1.49 13.97
CA VAL A 22 3.09 1.98 12.66
C VAL A 22 1.80 2.36 11.92
N GLN A 23 1.52 3.65 11.85
CA GLN A 23 0.39 4.17 11.09
C GLN A 23 0.82 4.37 9.64
N CYS A 24 0.24 3.60 8.73
CA CYS A 24 0.35 3.85 7.30
C CYS A 24 -0.77 4.79 6.89
N TYR A 25 -0.41 5.99 6.44
CA TYR A 25 -1.38 7.01 6.01
C TYR A 25 -1.81 6.83 4.55
N SER A 26 -1.15 5.93 3.83
CA SER A 26 -1.40 5.62 2.43
C SER A 26 -0.98 4.20 2.03
N ARG A 27 -1.25 3.89 0.77
CA ARG A 27 -0.79 2.71 0.05
C ARG A 27 0.17 3.13 -1.07
N LEU A 28 1.07 2.23 -1.42
CA LEU A 28 1.95 2.36 -2.58
C LEU A 28 1.14 2.25 -3.87
N PHE A 29 0.21 1.29 -3.92
CA PHE A 29 -0.78 1.06 -4.97
C PHE A 29 -1.77 -0.03 -4.52
N ASP A 30 -2.77 -0.28 -5.36
CA ASP A 30 -3.58 -1.50 -5.34
C ASP A 30 -3.28 -2.27 -6.63
N GLN A 31 -2.90 -3.55 -6.55
CA GLN A 31 -2.69 -4.40 -7.73
C GLN A 31 -2.54 -5.87 -7.30
N ARG A 32 -2.53 -6.80 -8.28
CA ARG A 32 -2.22 -8.21 -8.04
C ARG A 32 -0.71 -8.40 -7.85
N ALA A 33 -0.19 -8.03 -6.69
CA ALA A 33 1.24 -8.13 -6.37
C ALA A 33 1.48 -8.74 -5.00
N ASP A 34 2.16 -9.87 -5.01
CA ASP A 34 2.51 -10.63 -3.81
C ASP A 34 3.89 -11.27 -3.98
N PRO A 35 4.97 -10.60 -3.54
CA PRO A 35 6.32 -11.14 -3.66
C PRO A 35 6.63 -12.26 -2.66
N VAL A 36 5.69 -12.59 -1.77
CA VAL A 36 5.80 -13.70 -0.83
C VAL A 36 5.27 -14.95 -1.52
N VAL A 37 3.99 -14.93 -1.90
CA VAL A 37 3.29 -16.11 -2.46
C VAL A 37 3.57 -16.31 -3.95
N ASP A 38 3.62 -15.24 -4.75
CA ASP A 38 3.73 -15.31 -6.22
C ASP A 38 4.96 -14.52 -6.74
N PRO A 39 6.20 -14.87 -6.31
CA PRO A 39 7.37 -14.08 -6.62
C PRO A 39 7.63 -14.00 -8.13
N GLY A 40 7.66 -12.77 -8.65
CA GLY A 40 7.95 -12.48 -10.05
C GLY A 40 6.76 -12.70 -10.99
N ALA A 41 5.55 -12.89 -10.47
CA ALA A 41 4.31 -13.04 -11.24
C ALA A 41 3.18 -12.19 -10.66
N ALA A 42 2.14 -11.91 -11.45
CA ALA A 42 0.94 -11.26 -10.94
C ALA A 42 0.20 -12.24 -10.00
N SER A 43 -0.12 -11.78 -8.79
CA SER A 43 -0.71 -12.64 -7.75
C SER A 43 -2.13 -13.11 -8.10
N GLY A 44 -2.61 -14.15 -7.43
CA GLY A 44 -3.98 -14.68 -7.62
C GLY A 44 -5.09 -13.64 -7.48
N HIS A 45 -4.93 -12.61 -6.66
CA HIS A 45 -5.92 -11.56 -6.45
C HIS A 45 -5.28 -10.20 -6.09
N VAL A 46 -6.10 -9.15 -5.98
CA VAL A 46 -5.65 -7.78 -5.72
C VAL A 46 -5.40 -7.58 -4.23
N HIS A 47 -4.25 -7.01 -3.91
CA HIS A 47 -3.93 -6.53 -2.57
C HIS A 47 -3.88 -5.01 -2.52
N THR A 48 -4.09 -4.49 -1.32
CA THR A 48 -3.82 -3.10 -0.92
C THR A 48 -2.46 -3.07 -0.23
N ILE A 49 -1.45 -2.42 -0.83
CA ILE A 49 -0.06 -2.54 -0.39
C ILE A 49 0.44 -1.26 0.27
N SER A 50 0.91 -1.35 1.52
CA SER A 50 1.52 -0.26 2.29
C SER A 50 2.99 -0.55 2.61
N GLY A 51 3.73 0.48 3.01
CA GLY A 51 5.11 0.37 3.46
C GLY A 51 6.13 1.07 2.56
N GLY A 52 7.36 0.56 2.56
CA GLY A 52 8.49 1.13 1.84
C GLY A 52 8.38 1.04 0.32
N ASN A 53 8.78 2.10 -0.40
CA ASN A 53 8.80 2.08 -1.87
C ASN A 53 9.82 1.11 -2.48
N GLY A 54 10.63 0.44 -1.64
CA GLY A 54 11.39 -0.79 -1.86
C GLY A 54 10.66 -1.88 -2.64
N PHE A 55 9.33 -1.92 -2.51
CA PHE A 55 8.47 -2.96 -3.04
C PHE A 55 8.71 -3.30 -4.52
N ASN A 56 8.68 -4.59 -4.81
CA ASN A 56 8.77 -5.19 -6.14
C ASN A 56 8.21 -6.62 -6.08
N PHE A 57 7.80 -7.18 -7.21
CA PHE A 57 7.29 -8.55 -7.37
C PHE A 57 8.25 -9.66 -6.93
N SER A 58 9.54 -9.37 -6.75
CA SER A 58 10.52 -10.33 -6.23
C SER A 58 11.37 -9.67 -5.14
N MET A 59 10.75 -8.89 -4.26
CA MET A 59 11.48 -8.10 -3.28
C MET A 59 12.23 -8.96 -2.25
N THR A 60 13.42 -8.48 -1.91
CA THR A 60 14.31 -8.98 -0.86
C THR A 60 14.33 -8.01 0.32
N TYR A 61 14.82 -8.44 1.48
CA TYR A 61 15.04 -7.52 2.60
C TYR A 61 15.95 -6.35 2.22
N ALA A 62 16.99 -6.59 1.42
CA ALA A 62 17.88 -5.51 0.95
C ALA A 62 17.11 -4.45 0.13
N GLN A 63 16.13 -4.84 -0.67
CA GLN A 63 15.27 -3.90 -1.40
C GLN A 63 14.30 -3.16 -0.48
N ALA A 64 13.73 -3.84 0.53
CA ALA A 64 12.94 -3.18 1.56
C ALA A 64 13.77 -2.10 2.29
N ARG A 65 14.98 -2.45 2.75
CA ARG A 65 15.92 -1.52 3.40
C ARG A 65 16.45 -0.40 2.50
N ALA A 66 16.42 -0.57 1.19
CA ALA A 66 16.79 0.46 0.21
C ALA A 66 15.65 1.45 -0.11
N SER A 67 14.49 1.33 0.55
CA SER A 67 13.37 2.26 0.38
C SER A 67 13.79 3.70 0.72
N GLN A 68 13.41 4.65 -0.14
CA GLN A 68 13.68 6.08 0.04
C GLN A 68 12.50 6.82 0.68
N CYS A 69 11.30 6.25 0.54
CA CYS A 69 10.10 6.69 1.25
C CYS A 69 9.31 5.47 1.74
N SER A 70 8.37 5.69 2.65
CA SER A 70 7.39 4.70 3.08
C SER A 70 6.05 5.40 3.29
N THR A 71 4.96 4.67 3.08
CA THR A 71 3.60 5.17 3.36
C THR A 71 3.28 5.24 4.85
N CYS A 72 4.23 4.85 5.72
CA CYS A 72 4.06 4.76 7.15
C CYS A 72 4.90 5.78 7.94
N ASN A 73 4.38 6.16 9.10
CA ASN A 73 4.83 7.29 9.91
C ASN A 73 6.25 7.14 10.49
N ILE A 74 6.72 5.94 10.84
CA ILE A 74 8.05 5.76 11.48
C ILE A 74 9.15 5.71 10.41
N LYS A 75 10.16 6.61 10.46
CA LYS A 75 11.17 6.69 9.40
C LYS A 75 12.00 5.41 9.25
N GLN A 76 12.28 4.74 10.36
CA GLN A 76 13.08 3.52 10.45
C GLN A 76 12.35 2.28 9.95
N ASP A 77 11.02 2.30 9.91
CA ASP A 77 10.23 1.23 9.32
C ASP A 77 10.18 1.36 7.80
N LEU A 78 10.81 0.41 7.12
CA LEU A 78 10.80 0.27 5.67
C LEU A 78 10.22 -1.08 5.24
N SER A 79 9.47 -1.74 6.14
CA SER A 79 8.76 -3.00 5.87
C SER A 79 7.63 -2.79 4.87
N ASN A 80 7.08 -3.89 4.37
CA ASN A 80 5.90 -3.88 3.52
C ASN A 80 4.80 -4.78 4.13
N TYR A 81 3.57 -4.28 4.02
CA TYR A 81 2.36 -4.86 4.62
C TYR A 81 1.25 -4.83 3.59
N TRP A 82 0.53 -5.93 3.41
CA TRP A 82 -0.62 -5.93 2.51
C TRP A 82 -1.74 -6.89 2.93
N SER A 83 -2.92 -6.64 2.39
CA SER A 83 -4.15 -7.40 2.62
C SER A 83 -5.05 -7.39 1.37
N PRO A 84 -6.00 -8.32 1.21
CA PRO A 84 -6.95 -8.32 0.10
C PRO A 84 -7.75 -7.03 0.00
N LYS A 85 -7.96 -6.54 -1.22
CA LYS A 85 -8.87 -5.42 -1.48
C LYS A 85 -10.34 -5.84 -1.32
N LEU A 86 -11.19 -4.95 -0.80
CA LEU A 86 -12.63 -5.17 -0.70
C LEU A 86 -13.38 -4.55 -1.89
N TYR A 87 -14.37 -5.27 -2.41
CA TYR A 87 -15.26 -4.83 -3.47
C TYR A 87 -16.73 -4.94 -3.03
N PHE A 88 -17.56 -4.04 -3.55
CA PHE A 88 -19.01 -4.15 -3.53
C PHE A 88 -19.46 -4.81 -4.83
N ARG A 89 -20.21 -5.91 -4.75
CA ARG A 89 -20.87 -6.52 -5.90
C ARG A 89 -22.22 -5.85 -6.09
N ALA A 90 -22.49 -5.30 -7.27
CA ALA A 90 -23.75 -4.66 -7.61
C ALA A 90 -24.79 -5.67 -8.13
N GLN A 91 -26.07 -5.28 -8.14
CA GLN A 91 -27.18 -6.16 -8.54
C GLN A 91 -27.06 -6.65 -9.99
N ASN A 92 -26.48 -5.84 -10.87
CA ASN A 92 -26.21 -6.22 -12.27
C ASN A 92 -24.97 -7.14 -12.43
N GLY A 93 -24.32 -7.51 -11.33
CA GLY A 93 -23.15 -8.38 -11.31
C GLY A 93 -21.79 -7.67 -11.41
N SER A 94 -21.75 -6.34 -11.63
CA SER A 94 -20.49 -5.59 -11.66
C SER A 94 -19.90 -5.41 -10.26
N PHE A 95 -18.63 -5.00 -10.19
CA PHE A 95 -17.91 -4.74 -8.95
C PHE A 95 -17.46 -3.29 -8.88
N LEU A 96 -17.54 -2.72 -7.68
CA LEU A 96 -17.05 -1.40 -7.34
C LEU A 96 -16.02 -1.55 -6.22
N SER A 97 -14.86 -0.91 -6.35
CA SER A 97 -13.89 -0.92 -5.25
C SER A 97 -14.46 -0.20 -4.02
N VAL A 98 -14.37 -0.82 -2.85
CA VAL A 98 -14.71 -0.16 -1.58
C VAL A 98 -13.51 0.68 -1.14
N PRO A 99 -13.67 1.99 -0.91
CA PRO A 99 -12.57 2.82 -0.43
C PRO A 99 -12.09 2.40 0.95
N ILE A 100 -10.80 2.60 1.23
CA ILE A 100 -10.28 2.57 2.60
C ILE A 100 -10.35 3.99 3.17
N ILE A 101 -10.64 4.14 4.46
CA ILE A 101 -10.73 5.46 5.11
C ILE A 101 -9.45 6.28 4.85
N GLY A 102 -9.63 7.48 4.29
CA GLY A 102 -8.57 8.36 3.82
C GLY A 102 -8.41 8.40 2.29
N ASP A 103 -9.03 7.46 1.56
CA ASP A 103 -9.16 7.52 0.10
C ASP A 103 -9.92 8.79 -0.31
N ASN A 104 -9.44 9.48 -1.35
CA ASN A 104 -10.18 10.57 -1.99
C ASN A 104 -9.81 10.77 -3.46
N ASP A 105 -10.66 11.51 -4.18
CA ASP A 105 -10.47 11.87 -5.60
C ASP A 105 -9.23 12.75 -5.85
N GLY A 106 -8.62 13.28 -4.79
CA GLY A 106 -7.33 14.00 -4.83
C GLY A 106 -6.12 13.08 -4.95
N GLY A 107 -6.33 11.78 -5.14
CA GLY A 107 -5.29 10.78 -5.32
C GLY A 107 -4.72 10.24 -4.01
N ASN A 108 -5.14 10.73 -2.83
CA ASN A 108 -4.73 10.10 -1.59
C ASN A 108 -5.36 8.72 -1.51
N LEU A 109 -4.51 7.73 -1.25
CA LEU A 109 -4.94 6.40 -0.87
C LEU A 109 -4.94 6.42 0.66
N GLY A 110 -6.01 6.01 1.31
CA GLY A 110 -6.04 5.67 2.73
C GLY A 110 -5.05 4.54 3.05
N GLY A 111 -4.92 4.14 4.30
CA GLY A 111 -3.94 3.13 4.69
C GLY A 111 -4.46 2.19 5.75
N MET A 112 -3.54 1.71 6.58
CA MET A 112 -3.82 0.72 7.62
C MET A 112 -2.98 1.03 8.86
N ALA A 113 -3.45 0.55 10.00
CA ALA A 113 -2.66 0.57 11.23
C ALA A 113 -2.01 -0.80 11.43
N ILE A 114 -0.70 -0.79 11.69
CA ILE A 114 0.08 -1.98 12.03
C ILE A 114 0.51 -1.84 13.47
N TYR A 115 -0.03 -2.68 14.33
CA TYR A 115 0.33 -2.72 15.73
C TYR A 115 1.46 -3.73 15.92
N TYR A 116 2.52 -3.26 16.58
CA TYR A 116 3.59 -4.09 17.11
C TYR A 116 3.30 -4.28 18.59
N LEU A 117 2.60 -5.37 18.91
CA LEU A 117 2.12 -5.65 20.26
C LEU A 117 3.24 -6.35 21.04
N THR A 118 3.69 -5.75 22.14
CA THR A 118 4.78 -6.29 22.97
C THR A 118 4.23 -7.21 24.06
N ARG A 119 3.76 -8.40 23.67
CA ARG A 119 3.15 -9.39 24.56
C ARG A 119 4.05 -10.60 24.79
N GLY A 120 4.87 -10.59 25.85
CA GLY A 120 5.81 -11.68 26.18
C GLY A 120 5.19 -13.00 26.68
N GLY A 121 3.89 -13.20 26.57
CA GLY A 121 3.23 -14.40 27.11
C GLY A 121 3.25 -14.51 28.65
N PRO A 122 2.78 -15.64 29.21
CA PRO A 122 2.54 -15.79 30.66
C PRO A 122 3.78 -15.69 31.55
N LYS A 123 4.98 -15.94 31.00
CA LYS A 123 6.26 -15.90 31.72
C LYS A 123 7.03 -14.60 31.49
N ASN A 124 6.40 -13.62 30.81
CA ASN A 124 7.05 -12.38 30.38
C ASN A 124 8.33 -12.67 29.57
N ASP A 125 8.21 -13.57 28.59
CA ASP A 125 9.27 -13.96 27.67
C ASP A 125 9.89 -12.72 27.02
N LYS A 126 11.22 -12.72 26.88
CA LYS A 126 11.91 -11.66 26.14
C LYS A 126 11.52 -11.72 24.66
N LEU A 127 10.88 -10.66 24.19
CA LEU A 127 10.51 -10.52 22.79
C LEU A 127 11.73 -10.31 21.89
N ARG A 128 11.65 -10.90 20.69
CA ARG A 128 12.65 -10.75 19.65
C ARG A 128 12.11 -9.95 18.47
N ALA A 129 12.96 -9.08 17.94
CA ALA A 129 12.74 -8.43 16.66
C ALA A 129 12.76 -9.45 15.52
N PHE A 130 12.10 -9.11 14.41
CA PHE A 130 12.18 -9.92 13.20
C PHE A 130 13.61 -9.89 12.63
N PRO A 131 14.22 -11.06 12.32
CA PRO A 131 15.54 -11.10 11.73
C PRO A 131 15.52 -10.59 10.26
N PRO A 132 16.67 -10.23 9.68
CA PRO A 132 16.79 -9.93 8.26
C PRO A 132 16.28 -11.08 7.38
N GLU A 133 15.62 -10.73 6.27
CA GLU A 133 14.92 -11.64 5.32
C GLU A 133 13.63 -12.28 5.84
N PHE A 134 13.19 -11.95 7.06
CA PHE A 134 11.96 -12.51 7.62
C PHE A 134 10.71 -12.10 6.83
N ARG A 135 9.84 -13.07 6.54
CA ARG A 135 8.54 -12.85 5.90
C ARG A 135 7.53 -13.88 6.38
N MET A 136 6.26 -13.52 6.43
CA MET A 136 5.21 -14.44 6.88
C MET A 136 3.83 -14.04 6.36
N VAL A 137 2.92 -15.01 6.35
CA VAL A 137 1.51 -14.82 5.99
C VAL A 137 0.62 -15.27 7.14
N ALA A 138 -0.43 -14.51 7.45
CA ALA A 138 -1.47 -14.86 8.41
C ALA A 138 -2.85 -14.90 7.75
N GLY A 139 -3.72 -15.82 8.17
CA GLY A 139 -5.01 -16.09 7.51
C GLY A 139 -4.89 -17.11 6.36
N ASP A 140 -5.95 -17.28 5.58
CA ASP A 140 -6.01 -18.26 4.49
C ASP A 140 -6.95 -17.78 3.38
N SER A 141 -6.39 -17.45 2.20
CA SER A 141 -7.13 -16.90 1.07
C SER A 141 -8.16 -17.85 0.46
N MET A 142 -8.05 -19.16 0.71
CA MET A 142 -8.95 -20.17 0.14
C MET A 142 -10.16 -20.45 1.03
N LYS A 143 -10.15 -19.99 2.27
CA LYS A 143 -11.14 -20.36 3.28
C LYS A 143 -12.49 -19.65 3.07
N ARG A 144 -13.59 -20.38 3.26
CA ARG A 144 -14.97 -19.86 3.11
C ARG A 144 -15.90 -20.28 4.25
N VAL A 145 -15.33 -20.79 5.35
CA VAL A 145 -16.09 -21.24 6.51
C VAL A 145 -15.37 -20.85 7.80
N ALA A 146 -16.14 -20.59 8.84
CA ALA A 146 -15.62 -20.36 10.17
C ALA A 146 -14.92 -21.61 10.70
N THR A 147 -13.84 -21.41 11.43
CA THR A 147 -13.19 -22.44 12.24
C THR A 147 -12.85 -21.84 13.61
N ASP A 148 -12.48 -22.71 14.56
CA ASP A 148 -12.12 -22.33 15.93
C ASP A 148 -10.62 -22.45 16.22
N ASP A 149 -9.83 -22.89 15.24
CA ASP A 149 -8.37 -22.84 15.32
C ASP A 149 -7.87 -21.39 15.43
N PHE A 150 -6.65 -21.21 15.92
CA PHE A 150 -6.11 -19.88 16.18
C PHE A 150 -6.05 -19.01 14.93
N ALA A 151 -5.69 -19.57 13.76
CA ALA A 151 -5.68 -18.79 12.52
C ALA A 151 -7.08 -18.32 12.12
N GLY A 152 -8.11 -19.14 12.32
CA GLY A 152 -9.50 -18.75 12.09
C GLY A 152 -10.02 -17.68 13.05
N ARG A 153 -9.61 -17.72 14.32
CA ARG A 153 -9.97 -16.71 15.32
C ARG A 153 -9.17 -15.41 15.18
N ALA A 154 -7.99 -15.47 14.57
CA ALA A 154 -7.12 -14.32 14.38
C ALA A 154 -7.62 -13.33 13.31
N VAL A 155 -8.67 -13.68 12.55
CA VAL A 155 -9.35 -12.80 11.60
C VAL A 155 -10.71 -12.42 12.15
N SER A 156 -10.97 -11.11 12.24
CA SER A 156 -12.25 -10.60 12.73
C SER A 156 -12.71 -9.38 11.92
N HIS A 157 -14.01 -9.15 11.95
CA HIS A 157 -14.69 -8.07 11.26
C HIS A 157 -15.57 -7.33 12.24
N LYS A 158 -15.72 -6.03 12.06
CA LYS A 158 -16.60 -5.22 12.89
C LYS A 158 -17.36 -4.21 12.04
N CYS A 159 -18.67 -4.21 12.23
CA CYS A 159 -19.51 -3.10 11.81
C CYS A 159 -19.27 -1.92 12.76
N VAL A 160 -18.55 -0.90 12.32
CA VAL A 160 -18.20 0.24 13.17
C VAL A 160 -19.45 1.06 13.47
N GLY A 161 -19.65 1.41 14.74
CA GLY A 161 -20.85 2.08 15.23
C GLY A 161 -22.05 1.14 15.49
N GLY A 162 -21.97 -0.13 15.10
CA GLY A 162 -22.95 -1.15 15.46
C GLY A 162 -22.75 -1.70 16.88
N SER A 163 -23.85 -2.01 17.58
CA SER A 163 -23.80 -2.76 18.84
C SER A 163 -23.36 -4.22 18.60
N GLY A 164 -22.74 -4.84 19.60
CA GLY A 164 -22.31 -6.26 19.56
C GLY A 164 -20.80 -6.47 19.43
N PRO A 165 -20.32 -7.72 19.53
CA PRO A 165 -18.91 -8.06 19.38
C PRO A 165 -18.43 -8.03 17.92
N ASP A 166 -17.15 -8.25 17.71
CA ASP A 166 -16.59 -8.55 16.39
C ASP A 166 -17.14 -9.89 15.87
N THR A 167 -17.30 -9.99 14.55
CA THR A 167 -17.80 -11.18 13.85
C THR A 167 -16.65 -11.88 13.12
N LYS A 168 -16.71 -13.21 13.00
CA LYS A 168 -15.69 -13.97 12.26
C LYS A 168 -15.77 -13.76 10.75
N GLY A 169 -16.97 -13.56 10.21
CA GLY A 169 -17.20 -13.24 8.79
C GLY A 169 -17.63 -11.80 8.57
N LEU A 170 -17.82 -11.44 7.30
CA LEU A 170 -18.27 -10.11 6.89
C LEU A 170 -19.61 -9.75 7.57
N PRO A 171 -19.77 -8.50 8.05
CA PRO A 171 -21.00 -8.10 8.74
C PRO A 171 -22.23 -8.22 7.84
N THR A 172 -23.31 -8.81 8.39
CA THR A 172 -24.60 -8.94 7.71
C THR A 172 -25.51 -7.72 7.87
N GLN A 173 -25.10 -6.77 8.72
CA GLN A 173 -25.79 -5.51 8.96
C GLN A 173 -25.09 -4.36 8.21
N LYS A 174 -25.87 -3.33 7.85
CA LYS A 174 -25.36 -2.15 7.14
C LYS A 174 -24.55 -1.26 8.09
N CYS A 175 -23.35 -0.87 7.69
CA CYS A 175 -22.42 -0.02 8.45
C CYS A 175 -21.97 1.19 7.64
N ASP A 176 -21.55 2.26 8.30
CA ASP A 176 -20.75 3.30 7.61
C ASP A 176 -19.33 2.81 7.33
N GLN A 177 -18.79 1.92 8.18
CA GLN A 177 -17.47 1.35 7.99
C GLN A 177 -17.44 -0.12 8.40
N ILE A 178 -16.69 -0.91 7.66
CA ILE A 178 -16.31 -2.26 8.06
C ILE A 178 -14.85 -2.22 8.45
N ARG A 179 -14.56 -2.54 9.71
CA ARG A 179 -13.19 -2.77 10.18
C ARG A 179 -12.87 -4.25 10.00
N VAL A 180 -11.68 -4.55 9.49
CA VAL A 180 -11.18 -5.92 9.35
C VAL A 180 -9.81 -5.99 10.00
N GLN A 181 -9.59 -7.07 10.74
CA GLN A 181 -8.38 -7.28 11.52
C GLN A 181 -7.76 -8.63 11.21
N VAL A 182 -6.43 -8.70 11.28
CA VAL A 182 -5.69 -9.98 11.25
C VAL A 182 -4.50 -9.92 12.20
N THR A 183 -4.43 -10.89 13.13
CA THR A 183 -3.27 -11.10 14.02
C THR A 183 -2.35 -12.17 13.45
N PHE A 184 -1.06 -11.88 13.41
CA PHE A 184 -0.05 -12.80 12.92
C PHE A 184 0.43 -13.77 14.02
N PRO A 185 0.90 -14.97 13.64
CA PRO A 185 1.67 -15.84 14.52
C PRO A 185 2.83 -15.09 15.20
N SER A 186 3.03 -15.30 16.51
CA SER A 186 4.07 -14.61 17.30
C SER A 186 5.15 -15.54 17.85
N CYS A 187 5.12 -16.83 17.54
CA CYS A 187 6.14 -17.79 17.95
C CYS A 187 6.94 -18.27 16.75
N TRP A 188 8.26 -18.27 16.86
CA TRP A 188 9.21 -18.59 15.79
C TRP A 188 10.09 -19.78 16.15
N ASP A 189 10.45 -20.59 15.16
CA ASP A 189 11.32 -21.77 15.33
C ASP A 189 12.78 -21.43 15.70
N GLY A 190 13.14 -20.14 15.64
CA GLY A 190 14.47 -19.63 15.96
C GLY A 190 15.51 -19.89 14.88
N LYS A 191 15.11 -20.39 13.70
CA LYS A 191 16.02 -20.85 12.65
C LYS A 191 15.63 -20.32 11.27
N ASN A 192 14.41 -20.57 10.83
CA ASN A 192 13.98 -20.33 9.46
C ASN A 192 13.33 -18.95 9.33
N LYS A 193 13.89 -18.11 8.47
CA LYS A 193 13.37 -16.75 8.23
C LYS A 193 12.13 -16.74 7.34
N ASP A 194 11.90 -17.86 6.67
CA ASP A 194 10.75 -18.12 5.82
C ASP A 194 10.59 -19.65 5.66
N SER A 195 9.42 -20.09 5.23
CA SER A 195 9.12 -21.48 4.87
C SER A 195 8.46 -21.52 3.49
N LYS A 196 8.43 -22.68 2.84
CA LYS A 196 7.84 -22.82 1.48
C LYS A 196 6.40 -22.32 1.39
N ASN A 197 5.63 -22.44 2.46
CA ASN A 197 4.25 -21.96 2.57
C ASN A 197 4.11 -20.66 3.36
N HIS A 198 5.24 -20.04 3.75
CA HIS A 198 5.32 -18.81 4.54
C HIS A 198 4.64 -18.85 5.92
N LYS A 199 4.34 -20.05 6.42
CA LYS A 199 3.60 -20.29 7.66
C LYS A 199 4.28 -21.29 8.60
N ASP A 200 4.92 -22.33 8.10
CA ASP A 200 5.47 -23.43 8.93
C ASP A 200 6.61 -23.03 9.86
N HIS A 201 7.32 -21.93 9.57
CA HIS A 201 8.39 -21.43 10.43
C HIS A 201 7.88 -20.61 11.62
N VAL A 202 6.58 -20.31 11.65
CA VAL A 202 5.91 -19.57 12.72
C VAL A 202 4.69 -20.34 13.26
N SER A 203 4.28 -20.01 14.47
CA SER A 203 3.10 -20.58 15.10
C SER A 203 2.41 -19.53 15.97
N TYR A 204 1.10 -19.66 16.10
CA TYR A 204 0.40 -19.00 17.20
C TYR A 204 0.85 -19.61 18.54
N PRO A 205 0.82 -18.85 19.64
CA PRO A 205 1.10 -19.38 20.97
C PRO A 205 0.19 -20.56 21.32
N LYS A 206 0.72 -21.54 22.07
CA LYS A 206 -0.07 -22.61 22.71
C LYS A 206 -0.68 -22.10 24.01
N ASN A 207 -1.83 -22.67 24.37
CA ASN A 207 -2.52 -22.42 25.64
C ASN A 207 -2.80 -20.92 25.91
N GLY A 208 -3.88 -20.40 25.33
CA GLY A 208 -4.25 -18.99 25.42
C GLY A 208 -5.22 -18.60 24.30
N ASN A 209 -5.18 -17.34 23.90
CA ASN A 209 -5.81 -16.87 22.66
C ASN A 209 -4.76 -16.81 21.54
N TYR A 210 -5.19 -16.62 20.29
CA TYR A 210 -4.26 -16.40 19.16
C TYR A 210 -3.34 -15.18 19.37
N ASP A 211 -3.74 -14.27 20.26
CA ASP A 211 -3.10 -12.96 20.51
C ASP A 211 -2.31 -12.91 21.85
N GLY A 212 -1.98 -14.07 22.41
CA GLY A 212 -1.16 -14.18 23.62
C GLY A 212 -1.21 -15.56 24.27
N GLY A 213 -0.03 -16.08 24.65
CA GLY A 213 0.11 -17.40 25.26
C GLY A 213 1.58 -17.81 25.36
N GLU A 214 1.82 -19.06 25.75
CA GLU A 214 3.17 -19.63 25.79
C GLU A 214 3.57 -20.10 24.38
N CYS A 215 4.81 -19.87 23.96
CA CYS A 215 5.26 -20.42 22.69
C CYS A 215 5.45 -21.95 22.74
N PRO A 216 5.02 -22.70 21.70
CA PRO A 216 5.22 -24.14 21.65
C PRO A 216 6.71 -24.49 21.56
N SER A 217 7.09 -25.68 22.01
CA SER A 217 8.50 -26.12 21.98
C SER A 217 9.08 -26.21 20.57
N THR A 218 8.22 -26.38 19.56
CA THR A 218 8.61 -26.35 18.14
C THR A 218 8.91 -24.94 17.64
N HIS A 219 8.37 -23.90 18.30
CA HIS A 219 8.56 -22.49 17.95
C HIS A 219 8.91 -21.68 19.21
N PRO A 220 10.06 -21.91 19.85
CA PRO A 220 10.31 -21.43 21.21
C PRO A 220 10.63 -19.93 21.31
N VAL A 221 10.81 -19.23 20.20
CA VAL A 221 11.21 -17.81 20.21
C VAL A 221 9.98 -16.91 20.11
N HIS A 222 9.71 -16.11 21.14
CA HIS A 222 8.62 -15.15 21.13
C HIS A 222 9.01 -13.90 20.32
N LEU A 223 8.33 -13.68 19.20
CA LEU A 223 8.45 -12.48 18.37
C LEU A 223 7.47 -11.41 18.87
N VAL A 224 7.73 -10.15 18.51
CA VAL A 224 6.70 -9.11 18.57
C VAL A 224 5.50 -9.51 17.69
N THR A 225 4.28 -9.36 18.20
CA THR A 225 3.07 -9.72 17.45
C THR A 225 2.70 -8.62 16.49
N LEU A 226 2.55 -8.94 15.20
CA LEU A 226 1.91 -8.04 14.24
C LEU A 226 0.40 -8.18 14.29
N PHE A 227 -0.28 -7.05 14.29
CA PHE A 227 -1.73 -6.99 14.18
C PHE A 227 -2.12 -5.88 13.21
N TYR A 228 -2.87 -6.24 12.17
CA TYR A 228 -3.31 -5.30 11.15
C TYR A 228 -4.74 -4.87 11.43
N GLU A 229 -5.01 -3.59 11.21
CA GLU A 229 -6.36 -3.04 11.28
C GLU A 229 -6.61 -2.15 10.05
N VAL A 230 -7.64 -2.51 9.27
CA VAL A 230 -8.06 -1.79 8.06
C VAL A 230 -9.52 -1.37 8.19
N TYR A 231 -9.81 -0.11 7.86
CA TYR A 231 -11.19 0.42 7.83
C TYR A 231 -11.62 0.68 6.40
N TYR A 232 -12.62 -0.07 5.94
CA TYR A 232 -13.28 0.14 4.66
C TYR A 232 -14.47 1.09 4.83
N ASP A 233 -14.54 2.13 3.99
CA ASP A 233 -15.66 3.09 3.95
C ASP A 233 -16.82 2.51 3.16
N THR A 234 -17.84 2.03 3.87
CA THR A 234 -19.03 1.42 3.28
C THR A 234 -20.23 2.36 3.23
N LYS A 235 -20.08 3.61 3.71
CA LYS A 235 -21.17 4.58 3.83
C LYS A 235 -21.89 4.82 2.51
N GLY A 236 -21.14 4.96 1.42
CA GLY A 236 -21.68 5.18 0.07
C GLY A 236 -22.54 4.03 -0.47
N PHE A 237 -22.42 2.82 0.09
CA PHE A 237 -23.08 1.62 -0.43
C PHE A 237 -24.36 1.24 0.32
N LYS A 238 -24.69 1.91 1.45
CA LYS A 238 -25.82 1.52 2.33
C LYS A 238 -27.16 1.37 1.61
N ASN A 239 -27.44 2.24 0.66
CA ASN A 239 -28.70 2.26 -0.11
C ASN A 239 -28.65 1.39 -1.37
N MET A 240 -27.53 0.73 -1.65
CA MET A 240 -27.31 -0.10 -2.83
C MET A 240 -27.41 -1.60 -2.55
N TRP A 241 -27.53 -2.00 -1.27
CA TRP A 241 -27.74 -3.40 -0.89
C TRP A 241 -29.01 -3.95 -1.55
N TYR A 242 -28.94 -5.16 -2.06
CA TYR A 242 -30.04 -5.86 -2.71
C TYR A 242 -30.15 -7.30 -2.20
N GLY A 243 -31.35 -7.84 -2.20
CA GLY A 243 -31.63 -9.15 -1.60
C GLY A 243 -31.41 -9.16 -0.08
N ASN A 244 -31.26 -10.36 0.48
CA ASN A 244 -31.11 -10.61 1.92
C ASN A 244 -29.68 -10.96 2.33
N GLN A 245 -28.67 -10.55 1.56
CA GLN A 245 -27.26 -10.89 1.81
C GLN A 245 -26.40 -9.62 1.80
N GLN A 246 -25.29 -9.66 2.56
CA GLN A 246 -24.29 -8.60 2.51
C GLN A 246 -23.57 -8.64 1.14
N PRO A 247 -23.40 -7.50 0.44
CA PRO A 247 -22.94 -7.46 -0.96
C PRO A 247 -21.42 -7.30 -1.12
N PHE A 248 -20.64 -7.32 -0.04
CA PHE A 248 -19.19 -7.12 -0.10
C PHE A 248 -18.44 -8.43 -0.35
N VAL A 249 -17.36 -8.37 -1.10
CA VAL A 249 -16.55 -9.52 -1.50
C VAL A 249 -15.08 -9.10 -1.50
N PHE A 250 -14.20 -9.88 -0.88
CA PHE A 250 -12.76 -9.65 -1.00
C PHE A 250 -12.24 -10.05 -2.39
N ALA A 251 -11.09 -9.49 -2.79
CA ALA A 251 -10.52 -9.64 -4.13
C ALA A 251 -10.28 -11.10 -4.57
N ASN A 252 -10.07 -12.00 -3.62
CA ASN A 252 -9.95 -13.45 -3.81
C ASN A 252 -11.32 -14.14 -4.03
N GLY A 253 -12.41 -13.38 -4.22
CA GLY A 253 -13.74 -13.91 -4.45
C GLY A 253 -14.47 -14.36 -3.18
N ASP A 254 -13.97 -13.99 -2.00
CA ASP A 254 -14.58 -14.37 -0.73
C ASP A 254 -15.74 -13.45 -0.34
N ALA A 255 -16.98 -13.97 -0.40
CA ALA A 255 -18.18 -13.29 0.06
C ALA A 255 -18.54 -13.57 1.54
N THR A 256 -17.70 -14.35 2.24
CA THR A 256 -17.95 -14.81 3.62
C THR A 256 -17.12 -14.06 4.65
N GLY A 257 -15.93 -13.60 4.29
CA GLY A 257 -14.95 -12.91 5.14
C GLY A 257 -13.85 -13.83 5.71
N TYR A 258 -14.04 -15.15 5.68
CA TYR A 258 -13.07 -16.10 6.25
C TYR A 258 -11.78 -16.23 5.43
N GLY A 259 -11.81 -15.77 4.19
CA GLY A 259 -10.72 -15.75 3.24
C GLY A 259 -9.80 -14.54 3.38
N TYR A 260 -9.96 -13.71 4.40
CA TYR A 260 -9.09 -12.57 4.64
C TYR A 260 -7.73 -13.03 5.17
N HIS A 261 -6.68 -12.32 4.78
CA HIS A 261 -5.32 -12.64 5.17
C HIS A 261 -4.45 -11.37 5.16
N GLY A 262 -3.26 -11.48 5.72
CA GLY A 262 -2.26 -10.43 5.68
C GLY A 262 -0.89 -11.00 5.39
N ASP A 263 -0.06 -10.20 4.73
CA ASP A 263 1.28 -10.58 4.33
C ASP A 263 2.30 -9.55 4.81
N PHE A 264 3.47 -10.05 5.21
CA PHE A 264 4.53 -9.25 5.79
C PHE A 264 5.88 -9.55 5.14
N VAL A 265 6.61 -8.51 4.76
CA VAL A 265 8.05 -8.57 4.51
C VAL A 265 8.74 -7.60 5.43
N ASN A 266 9.69 -8.12 6.23
CA ASN A 266 10.47 -7.32 7.15
C ASN A 266 11.34 -6.31 6.39
N GLY A 267 11.29 -5.06 6.83
CA GLY A 267 12.17 -3.99 6.41
C GLY A 267 12.68 -3.16 7.59
N TRP A 268 12.57 -3.66 8.81
CA TRP A 268 13.22 -3.07 9.98
C TRP A 268 14.71 -3.35 9.99
N ASP A 269 15.49 -2.42 10.53
CA ASP A 269 16.79 -2.78 11.07
C ASP A 269 16.55 -3.54 12.38
N GLU A 270 17.07 -4.76 12.45
CA GLU A 270 16.83 -5.67 13.59
C GLU A 270 17.21 -5.03 14.93
N LYS A 271 18.33 -4.30 14.99
CA LYS A 271 18.81 -3.68 16.24
C LYS A 271 17.92 -2.52 16.66
N VAL A 272 17.45 -1.72 15.70
CA VAL A 272 16.51 -0.63 15.95
C VAL A 272 15.19 -1.17 16.47
N LEU A 273 14.63 -2.19 15.81
CA LEU A 273 13.39 -2.81 16.27
C LEU A 273 13.59 -3.47 17.65
N GLN A 274 14.68 -4.20 17.87
CA GLN A 274 14.95 -4.81 19.18
C GLN A 274 15.07 -3.75 20.29
N THR A 275 15.71 -2.62 20.01
CA THR A 275 15.81 -1.49 20.95
C THR A 275 14.41 -0.93 21.27
N ALA A 276 13.51 -0.87 20.29
CA ALA A 276 12.12 -0.51 20.53
C ALA A 276 11.40 -1.52 21.41
N LEU A 277 11.59 -2.82 21.19
CA LEU A 277 10.98 -3.85 22.03
C LEU A 277 11.52 -3.84 23.46
N ASP A 278 12.82 -3.56 23.63
CA ASP A 278 13.46 -3.50 24.94
C ASP A 278 13.07 -2.22 25.72
N ASN A 279 12.78 -1.10 25.03
CA ASN A 279 12.46 0.19 25.65
C ASN A 279 10.96 0.49 25.76
N CYS A 280 10.15 -0.01 24.83
CA CYS A 280 8.70 0.22 24.81
C CYS A 280 7.95 -0.83 25.60
N VAL A 281 8.26 -0.93 26.89
CA VAL A 281 7.56 -1.80 27.84
C VAL A 281 6.26 -1.15 28.34
N ASP A 282 5.35 -1.96 28.92
CA ASP A 282 4.00 -1.57 29.34
C ASP A 282 3.98 -0.26 30.14
N GLY A 283 3.09 0.66 29.73
CA GLY A 283 2.90 1.93 30.42
C GLY A 283 3.94 3.01 30.13
N THR A 284 4.95 2.74 29.28
CA THR A 284 5.97 3.73 28.93
C THR A 284 5.40 4.86 28.05
N PRO A 285 5.21 6.09 28.57
CA PRO A 285 4.62 7.18 27.81
C PRO A 285 5.58 7.61 26.69
N ASN A 286 5.04 7.96 25.53
CA ASN A 286 5.80 8.51 24.40
C ASN A 286 6.96 7.62 23.90
N CYS A 287 6.95 6.31 24.16
CA CYS A 287 8.06 5.44 23.80
C CYS A 287 8.45 5.50 22.31
N PRO A 288 7.52 5.50 21.34
CA PRO A 288 7.90 5.61 19.93
C PRO A 288 8.65 6.90 19.62
N ALA A 289 8.26 8.01 20.24
CA ALA A 289 8.94 9.30 20.06
C ALA A 289 10.36 9.27 20.62
N GLN A 290 10.55 8.66 21.80
CA GLN A 290 11.86 8.54 22.46
C GLN A 290 12.79 7.54 21.76
N THR A 291 12.23 6.44 21.25
CA THR A 291 13.01 5.36 20.63
C THR A 291 13.37 5.67 19.19
N PHE A 292 12.39 6.10 18.38
CA PHE A 292 12.61 6.31 16.95
C PHE A 292 13.03 7.74 16.65
N GLY A 293 12.51 8.74 17.36
CA GLY A 293 12.86 10.17 17.20
C GLY A 293 12.56 10.80 15.83
N GLN A 294 12.20 10.00 14.82
CA GLN A 294 12.07 10.42 13.43
C GLN A 294 10.79 9.88 12.82
N PHE A 295 9.87 10.81 12.54
CA PHE A 295 8.58 10.50 11.94
C PHE A 295 8.41 11.24 10.61
N ARG A 296 7.74 10.59 9.67
CA ARG A 296 7.19 11.22 8.47
C ARG A 296 5.90 11.92 8.87
N SER A 297 5.73 13.15 8.41
CA SER A 297 4.42 13.79 8.39
C SER A 297 3.44 12.98 7.55
N GLN A 298 2.15 13.17 7.78
CA GLN A 298 1.09 12.52 6.99
C GLN A 298 1.26 12.80 5.49
N ALA A 299 1.58 14.05 5.13
CA ALA A 299 1.79 14.44 3.74
C ALA A 299 3.01 13.75 3.09
N GLU A 300 4.13 13.62 3.81
CA GLU A 300 5.31 12.89 3.31
C GLU A 300 4.99 11.40 3.07
N ALA A 301 4.24 10.77 3.98
CA ALA A 301 3.82 9.38 3.84
C ALA A 301 2.81 9.18 2.70
N GLN A 302 1.82 10.05 2.55
CA GLN A 302 0.85 10.03 1.44
C GLN A 302 1.50 10.27 0.09
N ALA A 303 2.57 11.07 0.05
CA ALA A 303 3.33 11.30 -1.15
C ALA A 303 4.16 10.07 -1.58
N CYS A 304 4.32 9.04 -0.76
CA CYS A 304 5.08 7.84 -1.12
C CYS A 304 4.21 6.84 -1.90
N LYS A 305 4.37 6.77 -3.21
CA LYS A 305 3.59 5.86 -4.07
C LYS A 305 4.44 5.23 -5.14
N LEU A 306 3.98 4.08 -5.60
CA LEU A 306 4.55 3.40 -6.75
C LEU A 306 3.54 3.41 -7.90
N PRO A 307 4.05 3.44 -9.14
CA PRO A 307 3.19 3.20 -10.28
C PRO A 307 2.73 1.75 -10.32
N SER A 308 1.56 1.52 -10.93
CA SER A 308 1.12 0.16 -11.23
C SER A 308 2.15 -0.52 -12.14
N MET A 309 2.54 -1.72 -11.78
CA MET A 309 3.51 -2.55 -12.51
C MET A 309 2.81 -3.60 -13.37
N ILE A 310 1.48 -3.64 -13.34
CA ILE A 310 0.65 -4.44 -14.23
C ILE A 310 -0.41 -3.53 -14.87
N ASN A 311 -0.79 -3.83 -16.11
CA ASN A 311 -1.89 -3.15 -16.79
C ASN A 311 -3.19 -3.94 -16.58
N GLU A 312 -3.84 -3.73 -15.45
CA GLU A 312 -5.10 -4.38 -15.09
C GLU A 312 -5.96 -3.39 -14.29
N PRO A 313 -7.25 -3.20 -14.65
CA PRO A 313 -8.14 -2.32 -13.89
C PRO A 313 -8.49 -2.97 -12.55
N VAL A 314 -8.27 -2.25 -11.45
CA VAL A 314 -8.53 -2.72 -10.06
C VAL A 314 -9.48 -1.82 -9.27
N SER A 315 -10.00 -0.79 -9.92
CA SER A 315 -10.93 0.20 -9.37
C SER A 315 -11.88 0.69 -10.47
N GLY A 316 -12.88 1.48 -10.08
CA GLY A 316 -13.98 1.86 -10.98
C GLY A 316 -15.02 0.75 -11.08
N VAL A 317 -15.77 0.75 -12.19
CA VAL A 317 -16.78 -0.28 -12.47
C VAL A 317 -16.12 -1.45 -13.20
N LEU A 318 -16.04 -2.60 -12.56
CA LEU A 318 -15.43 -3.82 -13.11
C LEU A 318 -16.53 -4.83 -13.47
N SER A 319 -16.41 -5.49 -14.62
CA SER A 319 -17.34 -6.58 -15.00
C SER A 319 -17.07 -7.89 -14.27
N ALA A 320 -15.85 -8.07 -13.76
CA ALA A 320 -15.42 -9.22 -12.98
C ALA A 320 -14.32 -8.81 -11.98
N LEU A 321 -14.10 -9.63 -10.94
CA LEU A 321 -12.95 -9.45 -10.06
C LEU A 321 -11.64 -9.72 -10.84
N PRO A 322 -10.60 -8.90 -10.65
CA PRO A 322 -9.29 -9.16 -11.27
C PRO A 322 -8.73 -10.53 -10.90
N GLY A 323 -7.96 -11.15 -11.78
CA GLY A 323 -7.50 -12.54 -11.62
C GLY A 323 -8.58 -13.61 -11.82
N CYS A 324 -9.73 -13.25 -12.41
CA CYS A 324 -10.89 -14.11 -12.64
C CYS A 324 -11.46 -14.76 -11.39
N ASN A 325 -11.35 -14.11 -10.23
CA ASN A 325 -11.80 -14.72 -8.98
C ASN A 325 -13.34 -14.84 -8.97
N PRO A 326 -13.92 -16.06 -8.95
CA PRO A 326 -15.36 -16.23 -8.85
C PRO A 326 -15.82 -15.88 -7.44
N VAL A 327 -17.00 -15.27 -7.33
CA VAL A 327 -17.61 -15.05 -6.02
C VAL A 327 -18.07 -16.38 -5.45
N THR A 328 -17.58 -16.72 -4.26
CA THR A 328 -17.84 -17.98 -3.58
C THR A 328 -18.36 -17.72 -2.18
N ASN A 329 -19.46 -18.40 -1.81
CA ASN A 329 -20.15 -18.24 -0.53
C ASN A 329 -19.85 -19.37 0.47
N GLY A 330 -18.94 -20.28 0.12
CA GLY A 330 -18.64 -21.46 0.92
C GLY A 330 -19.75 -22.52 0.91
N PRO A 331 -19.68 -23.50 1.83
CA PRO A 331 -18.65 -23.66 2.87
C PRO A 331 -17.35 -24.29 2.32
N ALA A 332 -17.38 -24.87 1.11
CA ALA A 332 -16.20 -25.44 0.49
C ALA A 332 -15.11 -24.36 0.29
N PRO A 333 -13.82 -24.70 0.47
CA PRO A 333 -12.73 -23.81 0.10
C PRO A 333 -12.86 -23.37 -1.36
N ALA A 334 -12.40 -22.16 -1.66
CA ALA A 334 -12.28 -21.73 -3.03
C ALA A 334 -11.35 -22.68 -3.81
N SER A 335 -11.56 -22.75 -5.12
CA SER A 335 -10.70 -23.52 -6.02
C SER A 335 -9.85 -22.56 -6.86
N PRO A 336 -8.55 -22.82 -7.01
CA PRO A 336 -7.71 -22.05 -7.93
C PRO A 336 -8.31 -22.08 -9.33
N GLN A 337 -8.40 -20.92 -9.99
CA GLN A 337 -8.89 -20.85 -11.36
C GLN A 337 -7.77 -21.19 -12.34
N ALA A 338 -8.04 -22.12 -13.25
CA ALA A 338 -7.13 -22.45 -14.35
C ALA A 338 -7.37 -21.52 -15.55
N ASN A 339 -6.36 -21.35 -16.40
CA ASN A 339 -6.45 -20.62 -17.68
C ASN A 339 -6.81 -19.12 -17.60
N CYS A 340 -6.58 -18.50 -16.45
CA CYS A 340 -6.68 -17.04 -16.37
C CYS A 340 -5.39 -16.37 -16.82
N LEU A 341 -5.52 -15.54 -17.85
CA LEU A 341 -4.42 -14.76 -18.40
C LEU A 341 -3.94 -13.78 -17.33
N ALA A 342 -2.84 -14.12 -16.67
CA ALA A 342 -2.16 -13.19 -15.79
C ALA A 342 -1.59 -12.03 -16.64
N PRO A 343 -1.95 -10.76 -16.39
CA PRO A 343 -1.20 -9.62 -16.89
C PRO A 343 0.29 -9.83 -16.75
N LYS A 344 1.00 -9.54 -17.84
CA LYS A 344 2.44 -9.44 -17.80
C LYS A 344 2.80 -8.31 -16.85
N ILE A 345 3.76 -8.58 -15.97
CA ILE A 345 4.43 -7.52 -15.22
C ILE A 345 5.11 -6.65 -16.27
N SER A 346 4.57 -5.46 -16.46
CA SER A 346 5.12 -4.52 -17.40
C SER A 346 6.32 -3.86 -16.76
N MET A 347 7.32 -3.59 -17.60
CA MET A 347 8.32 -2.60 -17.29
C MET A 347 7.62 -1.30 -16.88
N ALA A 348 8.23 -0.58 -15.94
CA ALA A 348 7.86 0.79 -15.70
C ALA A 348 7.97 1.53 -17.05
N SER A 349 6.82 1.81 -17.66
CA SER A 349 6.68 2.61 -18.88
C SER A 349 6.35 4.03 -18.43
N PRO A 350 6.67 5.08 -19.20
CA PRO A 350 6.23 6.43 -18.87
C PRO A 350 4.74 6.47 -18.50
N GLN A 351 3.91 5.77 -19.28
CA GLN A 351 2.47 5.65 -19.08
C GLN A 351 2.10 5.00 -17.75
N SER A 352 2.72 3.86 -17.39
CA SER A 352 2.46 3.20 -16.11
C SER A 352 3.04 4.00 -14.93
N MET A 353 4.14 4.72 -15.16
CA MET A 353 4.81 5.65 -14.23
C MET A 353 4.10 7.00 -14.05
N GLY A 354 2.99 7.23 -14.77
CA GLY A 354 2.22 8.46 -14.65
C GLY A 354 2.92 9.70 -15.20
N TYR A 355 3.76 9.55 -16.24
CA TYR A 355 4.35 10.69 -16.96
C TYR A 355 4.46 10.43 -18.46
N VAL A 356 4.79 11.47 -19.23
CA VAL A 356 5.03 11.35 -20.68
C VAL A 356 6.50 11.58 -20.95
N ASP A 357 7.17 10.63 -21.60
CA ASP A 357 8.57 10.83 -21.99
C ASP A 357 8.66 11.76 -23.20
N VAL A 358 9.10 12.99 -22.93
CA VAL A 358 9.27 14.07 -23.90
C VAL A 358 10.75 14.48 -24.07
N THR A 359 11.66 13.65 -23.57
CA THR A 359 13.11 13.92 -23.62
C THR A 359 13.62 14.07 -25.05
N LYS A 360 13.14 13.21 -25.96
CA LYS A 360 13.50 13.25 -27.39
C LYS A 360 12.68 14.26 -28.19
N SER A 361 11.37 14.34 -27.93
CA SER A 361 10.44 15.14 -28.74
C SER A 361 10.44 16.62 -28.39
N LYS A 362 10.75 16.98 -27.13
CA LYS A 362 10.71 18.36 -26.65
C LYS A 362 12.03 18.85 -26.04
N SER A 363 12.96 17.95 -25.71
CA SER A 363 14.17 18.26 -24.90
C SER A 363 13.84 18.70 -23.48
N TRP A 364 12.83 18.07 -22.89
CA TRP A 364 12.40 18.29 -21.50
C TRP A 364 12.36 16.95 -20.78
N LYS A 365 12.69 16.96 -19.48
CA LYS A 365 12.64 15.77 -18.63
C LYS A 365 11.59 15.92 -17.55
N TYR A 366 10.85 14.86 -17.27
CA TYR A 366 10.02 14.75 -16.09
C TYR A 366 10.91 14.69 -14.84
N ILE A 367 10.63 15.54 -13.85
CA ILE A 367 11.40 15.63 -12.60
C ILE A 367 10.64 15.12 -11.38
N GLY A 368 9.39 14.68 -11.56
CA GLY A 368 8.57 14.05 -10.52
C GLY A 368 7.28 14.81 -10.22
N CYS A 369 6.51 14.28 -9.28
CA CYS A 369 5.29 14.90 -8.77
C CYS A 369 5.60 15.72 -7.51
N GLY A 370 5.34 17.03 -7.57
CA GLY A 370 5.46 17.95 -6.44
C GLY A 370 4.11 18.19 -5.76
N LYS A 371 4.15 18.79 -4.57
CA LYS A 371 2.95 19.34 -3.92
C LYS A 371 2.66 20.71 -4.48
N ASP A 372 1.41 21.07 -4.70
CA ASP A 372 1.01 22.44 -5.02
C ASP A 372 0.03 23.01 -3.99
N ASP A 373 -0.07 24.34 -3.93
CA ASP A 373 -0.96 25.05 -3.00
C ASP A 373 -1.46 26.31 -3.70
N ALA A 374 -2.78 26.46 -3.80
CA ALA A 374 -3.38 27.60 -4.49
C ALA A 374 -3.00 28.96 -3.88
N GLY A 375 -2.74 29.02 -2.57
CA GLY A 375 -2.25 30.21 -1.88
C GLY A 375 -0.72 30.37 -1.91
N LYS A 376 0.03 29.31 -2.22
CA LYS A 376 1.50 29.33 -2.32
C LYS A 376 2.00 28.39 -3.43
N ARG A 377 1.78 28.80 -4.68
CA ARG A 377 2.08 27.99 -5.88
C ARG A 377 3.54 27.54 -5.93
N THR A 378 3.76 26.37 -6.52
CA THR A 378 5.09 25.77 -6.71
C THR A 378 5.83 26.42 -7.87
N LEU A 379 5.10 26.72 -8.94
CA LEU A 379 5.57 27.50 -10.08
C LEU A 379 4.78 28.81 -10.12
N ASN A 380 5.48 29.95 -10.03
CA ASN A 380 4.88 31.28 -9.86
C ASN A 380 5.00 32.16 -11.13
N GLY A 381 5.22 31.55 -12.29
CA GLY A 381 5.36 32.25 -13.57
C GLY A 381 4.05 32.28 -14.38
N PRO A 382 4.16 32.40 -15.72
CA PRO A 382 3.00 32.36 -16.62
C PRO A 382 2.18 31.08 -16.47
N GLN A 383 0.87 31.18 -16.68
CA GLN A 383 -0.06 30.05 -16.56
C GLN A 383 -1.15 30.08 -17.63
N THR A 384 -1.74 28.93 -17.93
CA THR A 384 -2.90 28.76 -18.81
C THR A 384 -3.68 27.51 -18.43
N SER A 385 -4.92 27.36 -18.91
CA SER A 385 -5.73 26.17 -18.69
C SER A 385 -6.63 25.87 -19.89
N GLY A 386 -7.09 24.61 -20.01
CA GLY A 386 -8.05 24.26 -21.07
C GLY A 386 -8.50 22.81 -21.11
N ASN A 387 -9.64 22.58 -21.77
CA ASN A 387 -10.27 21.26 -21.92
C ASN A 387 -9.52 20.32 -22.87
N SER A 388 -8.57 20.83 -23.64
CA SER A 388 -7.74 20.03 -24.54
C SER A 388 -6.29 19.92 -24.05
N MET A 389 -6.03 20.20 -22.77
CA MET A 389 -4.68 20.20 -22.20
C MET A 389 -4.01 18.83 -22.32
N THR A 390 -2.73 18.83 -22.72
CA THR A 390 -1.83 17.68 -22.74
C THR A 390 -0.47 18.10 -22.17
N VAL A 391 0.38 17.13 -21.84
CA VAL A 391 1.74 17.41 -21.35
C VAL A 391 2.52 18.24 -22.38
N GLU A 392 2.43 17.87 -23.66
CA GLU A 392 3.13 18.56 -24.75
C GLU A 392 2.67 20.00 -24.89
N LYS A 393 1.36 20.26 -24.80
CA LYS A 393 0.80 21.63 -24.90
C LYS A 393 1.29 22.52 -23.77
N CYS A 394 1.35 22.01 -22.55
CA CYS A 394 1.86 22.79 -21.42
C CYS A 394 3.34 23.10 -21.59
N ILE A 395 4.15 22.11 -22.00
CA ILE A 395 5.58 22.31 -22.27
C ILE A 395 5.80 23.32 -23.40
N ASP A 396 5.05 23.24 -24.49
CA ASP A 396 5.13 24.19 -25.60
C ASP A 396 4.77 25.62 -25.15
N PHE A 397 3.73 25.76 -24.33
CA PHE A 397 3.38 27.03 -23.73
C PHE A 397 4.52 27.58 -22.86
N CYS A 398 5.05 26.82 -21.91
CA CYS A 398 6.14 27.28 -21.04
C CYS A 398 7.43 27.57 -21.81
N LYS A 399 7.71 26.79 -22.86
CA LYS A 399 8.82 27.06 -23.79
C LYS A 399 8.62 28.41 -24.50
N SER A 400 7.41 28.71 -24.99
CA SER A 400 7.07 30.01 -25.60
C SER A 400 7.19 31.20 -24.64
N LYS A 401 7.19 30.94 -23.33
CA LYS A 401 7.37 31.94 -22.27
C LYS A 401 8.81 32.01 -21.73
N ASN A 402 9.75 31.29 -22.35
CA ASN A 402 11.17 31.25 -21.96
C ASN A 402 11.40 30.83 -20.50
N THR A 403 10.57 29.92 -19.98
CA THR A 403 10.70 29.40 -18.62
C THR A 403 11.37 28.03 -18.58
N GLN A 404 12.09 27.72 -17.50
CA GLN A 404 12.83 26.46 -17.33
C GLN A 404 11.99 25.28 -16.84
N TYR A 405 10.81 25.55 -16.26
CA TYR A 405 9.93 24.53 -15.68
C TYR A 405 8.51 24.70 -16.18
N ALA A 406 7.83 23.56 -16.30
CA ALA A 406 6.43 23.42 -16.66
C ALA A 406 5.80 22.45 -15.66
N GLY A 407 4.58 22.76 -15.25
CA GLY A 407 3.87 22.03 -14.22
C GLY A 407 2.41 21.87 -14.61
N LEU A 408 1.91 20.64 -14.57
CA LEU A 408 0.51 20.35 -14.87
C LEU A 408 -0.24 19.99 -13.59
N GLU A 409 -1.42 20.57 -13.41
CA GLU A 409 -2.31 20.34 -12.26
C GLU A 409 -3.75 20.11 -12.71
N TYR A 410 -4.53 19.38 -11.90
CA TYR A 410 -5.98 19.28 -11.98
C TYR A 410 -6.54 18.97 -13.40
N SER A 411 -5.87 18.06 -14.12
CA SER A 411 -6.20 17.59 -15.48
C SER A 411 -6.08 18.61 -16.61
N GLY A 412 -6.16 19.91 -16.32
CA GLY A 412 -6.36 20.96 -17.32
C GLY A 412 -5.51 22.21 -17.14
N GLU A 413 -4.79 22.34 -16.03
CA GLU A 413 -4.04 23.53 -15.67
C GLU A 413 -2.56 23.37 -16.01
N CYS A 414 -1.93 24.46 -16.45
CA CYS A 414 -0.53 24.53 -16.81
C CYS A 414 0.11 25.77 -16.18
N TYR A 415 1.18 25.55 -15.42
CA TYR A 415 1.95 26.56 -14.73
C TYR A 415 3.41 26.51 -15.19
N CYS A 416 4.03 27.68 -15.34
CA CYS A 416 5.41 27.80 -15.76
C CYS A 416 6.25 28.47 -14.68
N GLY A 417 7.57 28.25 -14.67
CA GLY A 417 8.46 28.88 -13.71
C GLY A 417 9.94 28.70 -14.02
N ASN A 418 10.79 29.41 -13.27
CA ASN A 418 12.26 29.30 -13.39
C ASN A 418 12.91 28.63 -12.19
N SER A 419 12.12 28.25 -11.20
CA SER A 419 12.55 27.48 -10.03
C SER A 419 11.38 26.66 -9.50
N VAL A 420 11.70 25.57 -8.80
CA VAL A 420 10.75 24.77 -8.03
C VAL A 420 11.02 25.05 -6.56
N ALA A 421 9.99 25.40 -5.80
CA ALA A 421 10.14 25.65 -4.37
C ALA A 421 10.60 24.38 -3.63
N ALA A 422 11.69 24.49 -2.86
CA ALA A 422 12.34 23.34 -2.22
C ALA A 422 11.43 22.59 -1.23
N ASP A 423 10.57 23.31 -0.51
CA ASP A 423 9.58 22.75 0.43
C ASP A 423 8.41 22.02 -0.27
N ARG A 424 8.34 22.09 -1.60
CA ARG A 424 7.29 21.48 -2.45
C ARG A 424 7.86 20.65 -3.60
N ALA A 425 9.17 20.43 -3.61
CA ALA A 425 9.86 19.68 -4.66
C ALA A 425 9.45 18.20 -4.67
N PRO A 426 9.52 17.51 -5.83
CA PRO A 426 9.19 16.10 -5.91
C PRO A 426 10.00 15.20 -4.98
N VAL A 427 9.33 14.18 -4.43
CA VAL A 427 9.99 13.11 -3.68
C VAL A 427 10.60 12.11 -4.66
N LYS A 428 11.92 11.90 -4.55
CA LYS A 428 12.66 10.99 -5.44
C LYS A 428 12.11 9.56 -5.39
N GLY A 429 11.88 8.97 -6.57
CA GLY A 429 11.41 7.58 -6.68
C GLY A 429 9.96 7.36 -6.26
N SER A 430 9.16 8.43 -6.19
CA SER A 430 7.72 8.38 -5.96
C SER A 430 6.96 9.08 -7.10
N VAL A 431 5.79 8.54 -7.45
CA VAL A 431 4.84 9.17 -8.39
C VAL A 431 3.90 10.18 -7.73
N GLY A 432 3.90 10.26 -6.38
CA GLY A 432 3.14 11.24 -5.61
C GLY A 432 1.62 11.21 -5.84
N ASN A 433 0.98 12.38 -5.74
CA ASN A 433 -0.47 12.56 -5.93
C ASN A 433 -0.85 12.93 -7.38
N CYS A 434 0.09 12.82 -8.32
CA CYS A 434 -0.14 13.15 -9.72
C CYS A 434 -0.76 11.96 -10.44
N LEU A 435 -2.07 11.77 -10.29
CA LEU A 435 -2.80 10.63 -10.82
C LEU A 435 -3.96 11.03 -11.75
N MET A 436 -4.26 12.33 -11.87
CA MET A 436 -5.38 12.82 -12.69
C MET A 436 -5.02 12.79 -14.18
N LYS A 437 -5.94 12.25 -14.97
CA LYS A 437 -5.77 12.14 -16.44
C LYS A 437 -5.96 13.49 -17.12
N CYS A 438 -5.10 13.80 -18.08
CA CYS A 438 -5.22 15.03 -18.85
C CYS A 438 -6.59 15.15 -19.54
N ASN A 439 -7.12 16.38 -19.63
CA ASN A 439 -8.39 16.63 -20.30
C ASN A 439 -8.32 16.32 -21.79
N GLY A 440 -7.21 16.66 -22.45
CA GLY A 440 -7.01 16.47 -23.89
C GLY A 440 -6.47 15.09 -24.30
N ASN A 441 -5.97 14.29 -23.35
CA ASN A 441 -5.49 12.93 -23.62
C ASN A 441 -5.55 12.06 -22.35
N LYS A 442 -6.48 11.10 -22.31
CA LYS A 442 -6.72 10.26 -21.13
C LYS A 442 -5.62 9.23 -20.85
N ASP A 443 -4.70 9.04 -21.79
CA ASP A 443 -3.51 8.19 -21.58
C ASP A 443 -2.39 8.92 -20.84
N GLN A 444 -2.47 10.25 -20.73
CA GLN A 444 -1.49 11.09 -20.04
C GLN A 444 -1.95 11.50 -18.65
N VAL A 445 -1.00 11.83 -17.79
CA VAL A 445 -1.24 12.36 -16.43
C VAL A 445 -0.90 13.84 -16.39
N CYS A 446 -1.81 14.65 -15.85
CA CYS A 446 -1.73 16.10 -15.75
C CYS A 446 -1.95 16.54 -14.30
N GLY A 447 -1.09 16.05 -13.39
CA GLY A 447 -1.13 16.42 -11.97
C GLY A 447 -2.21 15.72 -11.16
N GLY A 448 -2.65 16.39 -10.10
CA GLY A 448 -3.66 15.95 -9.15
C GLY A 448 -4.27 17.14 -8.42
N ALA A 449 -5.13 16.90 -7.43
CA ALA A 449 -5.58 17.97 -6.53
C ALA A 449 -4.42 18.36 -5.60
N ALA A 450 -4.01 19.64 -5.63
CA ALA A 450 -2.87 20.14 -4.86
C ALA A 450 -1.55 19.37 -5.16
N ALA A 451 -1.40 18.89 -6.40
CA ALA A 451 -0.28 18.07 -6.83
C ALA A 451 0.09 18.37 -8.29
N ILE A 452 1.36 18.71 -8.53
CA ILE A 452 1.83 19.25 -9.80
C ILE A 452 2.85 18.31 -10.46
N SER A 453 2.56 17.89 -11.70
CA SER A 453 3.47 17.08 -12.51
C SER A 453 4.53 17.99 -13.13
N LEU A 454 5.77 17.90 -12.66
CA LEU A 454 6.83 18.84 -13.02
C LEU A 454 7.75 18.30 -14.12
N TYR A 455 8.02 19.16 -15.10
CA TYR A 455 8.97 18.96 -16.18
C TYR A 455 9.99 20.10 -16.19
N GLN A 456 11.22 19.78 -16.58
CA GLN A 456 12.33 20.72 -16.64
C GLN A 456 12.97 20.71 -18.03
N ALA A 457 13.28 21.89 -18.57
CA ALA A 457 14.05 22.03 -19.79
C ALA A 457 15.46 21.43 -19.62
N CYS A 458 15.95 20.73 -20.64
CA CYS A 458 17.30 20.19 -20.65
C CYS A 458 18.29 21.21 -21.22
N SER A 459 19.38 21.49 -20.48
CA SER A 459 20.47 22.39 -20.90
C SER A 459 21.73 21.58 -21.25
N GLY A 460 21.90 21.25 -22.54
CA GLY A 460 23.20 20.83 -23.10
C GLY A 460 23.87 19.59 -22.49
N GLY A 461 23.10 18.57 -22.07
CA GLY A 461 23.61 17.31 -21.52
C GLY A 461 22.60 16.16 -21.61
N ALA A 462 22.85 15.04 -20.93
CA ALA A 462 21.95 13.88 -20.93
C ALA A 462 20.57 14.25 -20.36
N CYS A 463 19.54 14.24 -21.22
CA CYS A 463 18.16 14.56 -20.89
C CYS A 463 17.42 13.29 -20.45
N SER A 464 17.42 13.02 -19.15
CA SER A 464 16.81 11.79 -18.60
C SER A 464 15.75 12.11 -17.55
N ASN A 465 14.60 11.44 -17.63
CA ASN A 465 13.53 11.54 -16.65
C ASN A 465 13.99 11.03 -15.27
N VAL A 466 13.52 11.67 -14.20
CA VAL A 466 13.77 11.27 -12.80
C VAL A 466 12.86 10.10 -12.44
N VAL A 467 12.99 8.99 -13.17
CA VAL A 467 12.34 7.72 -12.80
C VAL A 467 13.30 6.56 -13.08
N LYS A 468 14.46 6.58 -12.43
CA LYS A 468 15.33 5.39 -12.37
C LYS A 468 15.02 4.61 -11.09
N ARG A 469 14.19 3.57 -11.22
CA ARG A 469 14.55 2.28 -10.63
C ARG A 469 15.13 1.44 -11.76
N GLU A 470 16.45 1.46 -11.91
CA GLU A 470 17.12 0.31 -12.51
C GLU A 470 16.81 -0.87 -11.59
N SER A 471 15.85 -1.71 -11.96
CA SER A 471 15.78 -3.04 -11.36
C SER A 471 17.13 -3.69 -11.65
N ARG A 472 17.82 -4.26 -10.66
CA ARG A 472 19.13 -4.90 -10.90
C ARG A 472 19.05 -6.03 -11.96
N ARG A 473 17.85 -6.59 -12.17
CA ARG A 473 17.55 -7.52 -13.26
C ARG A 473 17.69 -6.88 -14.64
N LEU A 474 17.45 -5.57 -14.77
CA LEU A 474 17.62 -4.81 -16.00
C LEU A 474 19.06 -4.41 -16.27
N ALA A 475 19.83 -4.03 -15.25
CA ALA A 475 21.27 -3.81 -15.43
C ALA A 475 21.94 -5.09 -15.97
N ALA A 476 21.50 -6.27 -15.51
CA ALA A 476 21.96 -7.55 -16.03
C ALA A 476 21.47 -7.84 -17.47
N LEU A 477 20.23 -7.49 -17.82
CA LEU A 477 19.66 -7.72 -19.16
C LEU A 477 20.15 -6.72 -20.21
N GLU A 478 20.40 -5.46 -19.85
CA GLU A 478 21.02 -4.46 -20.73
C GLU A 478 22.49 -4.77 -20.97
N VAL A 479 23.24 -5.24 -19.97
CA VAL A 479 24.61 -5.75 -20.16
C VAL A 479 24.60 -7.00 -21.04
N ALA A 480 23.64 -7.90 -20.86
CA ALA A 480 23.49 -9.07 -21.73
C ALA A 480 23.11 -8.70 -23.17
N GLY A 481 22.23 -7.71 -23.36
CA GLY A 481 21.85 -7.19 -24.68
C GLY A 481 22.97 -6.42 -25.37
N ALA A 482 23.72 -5.59 -24.62
CA ALA A 482 24.88 -4.85 -25.13
C ALA A 482 26.04 -5.78 -25.50
N ASN A 483 26.23 -6.88 -24.78
CA ASN A 483 27.20 -7.92 -25.15
C ASN A 483 26.77 -8.69 -26.40
N LYS A 484 25.46 -8.89 -26.60
CA LYS A 484 24.93 -9.57 -27.78
C LYS A 484 25.03 -8.70 -29.05
N ALA A 485 24.80 -7.40 -28.93
CA ALA A 485 24.98 -6.41 -30.02
C ALA A 485 26.44 -6.09 -30.35
N ARG A 486 27.40 -6.64 -29.60
CA ARG A 486 28.86 -6.51 -29.85
C ARG A 486 29.47 -7.78 -30.44
N LEU A 487 28.64 -8.83 -30.59
CA LEU A 487 28.99 -10.14 -31.14
C LEU A 487 28.24 -10.44 -32.45
N GLU A 488 27.46 -9.48 -32.95
CA GLU A 488 26.93 -9.35 -34.32
C GLU A 488 27.61 -8.15 -34.96
#